data_AF-A0A1E3LZV0-F1
#
_entry.id   AF-A0A1E3LZV0-F1
#
_cell.length_a   1.000
_cell.length_b   1.000
_cell.length_c   1.000
_cell.angle_alpha   90.00
_cell.angle_beta   90.00
_cell.angle_gamma   90.00
#
_symmetry.space_group_name_H-M   'P 1'
#
loop_
_entity.id
_entity.type
_entity.pdbx_description
1 polymer ?
#
loop_
_entity_poly.entity_id
_entity_poly.type
_entity_poly.pdbx_seq_one_letter_code
_entity_poly.pdbx_strand_id
1 'polypeptide(L)'
;MCDPGTLLIAATATQAIGTGVSALQAAGQSRYEAKVAERNAQLENESARNAEDRRKIEAQRQYRKLSQVQGQQQAAMAANGIDQGFGSALQVQRDTASMGAQDVQSIYDASAQEIRGFDINASNYRAKARGARMQATGALVKGALDVGSTVLGGAQRYAKYKAS
;
A
#
# COMPACT_ATOMS: atom_id res chain seq x y z
N MET A 1 5.23 57.67 -22.88
CA MET A 1 4.83 56.55 -23.76
C MET A 1 5.74 55.39 -23.40
N CYS A 2 5.21 54.27 -22.92
CA CYS A 2 6.04 53.12 -22.54
C CYS A 2 6.72 52.57 -23.80
N ASP A 3 8.05 52.69 -23.86
CA ASP A 3 8.84 52.17 -24.97
C ASP A 3 8.51 50.67 -25.15
N PRO A 4 8.16 50.20 -26.36
CA PRO A 4 7.76 48.81 -26.60
C PRO A 4 8.70 47.76 -25.99
N GLY A 5 9.99 48.08 -25.82
CA GLY A 5 10.96 47.22 -25.12
C GLY A 5 10.63 46.96 -23.64
N THR A 6 10.10 47.95 -22.90
CA THR A 6 9.71 47.78 -21.48
C THR A 6 8.46 46.93 -21.29
N LEU A 7 7.50 47.02 -22.21
CA LEU A 7 6.29 46.20 -22.21
C LEU A 7 6.60 44.72 -22.53
N LEU A 8 7.55 44.47 -23.43
CA LEU A 8 8.01 43.12 -23.79
C LEU A 8 8.75 42.44 -22.63
N ILE A 9 9.64 43.16 -21.93
CA ILE A 9 10.33 42.63 -20.75
C ILE A 9 9.34 42.34 -19.61
N ALA A 10 8.43 43.28 -19.32
CA ALA A 10 7.43 43.11 -18.26
C ALA A 10 6.47 41.93 -18.53
N ALA A 11 6.07 41.71 -19.79
CA ALA A 11 5.24 40.56 -20.18
C ALA A 11 5.98 39.21 -20.04
N THR A 12 7.28 39.16 -20.38
CA THR A 12 8.08 37.94 -20.19
C THR A 12 8.37 37.62 -18.73
N ALA A 13 8.56 38.64 -17.88
CA ALA A 13 8.79 38.45 -16.45
C ALA A 13 7.54 37.93 -15.73
N THR A 14 6.35 38.42 -16.09
CA THR A 14 5.07 37.97 -15.51
C THR A 14 4.71 36.54 -15.93
N GLN A 15 4.99 36.15 -17.18
CA GLN A 15 4.81 34.75 -17.62
C GLN A 15 5.76 33.78 -16.92
N ALA A 16 7.04 34.14 -16.74
CA ALA A 16 8.01 33.31 -16.02
C ALA A 16 7.62 33.08 -14.55
N ILE A 17 7.12 34.11 -13.87
CA ILE A 17 6.65 34.00 -12.47
C ILE A 17 5.43 33.08 -12.39
N GLY A 18 4.46 33.22 -13.31
CA GLY A 18 3.28 32.34 -13.37
C GLY A 18 3.65 30.86 -13.52
N THR A 19 4.56 30.53 -14.44
CA THR A 19 4.99 29.14 -14.69
C THR A 19 5.72 28.52 -13.50
N GLY A 20 6.53 29.30 -12.77
CA GLY A 20 7.25 28.81 -11.59
C GLY A 20 6.32 28.48 -10.42
N VAL A 21 5.29 29.31 -10.19
CA VAL A 21 4.29 29.06 -9.14
C VAL A 21 3.45 27.82 -9.46
N SER A 22 3.04 27.63 -10.71
CA SER A 22 2.30 26.44 -11.13
C SER A 22 3.08 25.15 -10.93
N ALA A 23 4.40 25.16 -11.18
CA ALA A 23 5.27 24.01 -10.96
C ALA A 23 5.42 23.65 -9.47
N LEU A 24 5.54 24.65 -8.60
CA LEU A 24 5.57 24.45 -7.14
C LEU A 24 4.25 23.85 -6.63
N GLN A 25 3.12 24.34 -7.13
CA GLN A 25 1.80 23.83 -6.77
C GLN A 25 1.63 22.37 -7.22
N ALA A 26 1.99 22.05 -8.46
CA ALA A 26 1.95 20.68 -8.99
C ALA A 26 2.84 19.73 -8.17
N ALA A 27 4.05 20.18 -7.80
CA ALA A 27 4.94 19.39 -6.96
C ALA A 27 4.39 19.19 -5.53
N GLY A 28 3.75 20.21 -4.97
CA GLY A 28 3.06 20.13 -3.68
C GLY A 28 1.94 19.09 -3.69
N GLN A 29 1.11 19.09 -4.74
CA GLN A 29 0.03 18.13 -4.94
C GLN A 29 0.56 16.69 -5.03
N SER A 30 1.57 16.43 -5.87
CA SER A 30 2.14 15.08 -6.00
C SER A 30 2.83 14.61 -4.71
N ARG A 31 3.43 15.52 -3.92
CA ARG A 31 3.97 15.18 -2.59
C ARG A 31 2.87 14.80 -1.60
N TYR A 32 1.72 15.46 -1.66
CA TYR A 32 0.57 15.10 -0.83
C TYR A 32 0.05 13.71 -1.20
N GLU A 33 -0.13 13.42 -2.49
CA GLU A 33 -0.51 12.09 -2.99
C GLU A 33 0.48 11.01 -2.53
N ALA A 34 1.78 11.31 -2.54
CA ALA A 34 2.78 10.40 -2.01
C ALA A 34 2.58 10.10 -0.53
N LYS A 35 2.26 11.10 0.29
CA LYS A 35 1.97 10.92 1.72
C LYS A 35 0.71 10.09 1.95
N VAL A 36 -0.34 10.34 1.18
CA VAL A 36 -1.59 9.55 1.26
C VAL A 36 -1.32 8.09 0.89
N ALA A 37 -0.60 7.84 -0.20
CA ALA A 37 -0.22 6.50 -0.59
C ALA A 37 0.63 5.81 0.49
N GLU A 38 1.57 6.51 1.11
CA GLU A 38 2.37 5.94 2.20
C GLU A 38 1.54 5.62 3.45
N ARG A 39 0.55 6.45 3.79
CA ARG A 39 -0.43 6.16 4.85
C ARG A 39 -1.25 4.92 4.52
N ASN A 40 -1.74 4.79 3.29
CA ASN A 40 -2.45 3.59 2.87
C ASN A 40 -1.56 2.35 2.97
N ALA A 41 -0.29 2.45 2.57
CA ALA A 41 0.65 1.36 2.74
C ALA A 41 0.84 0.96 4.22
N GLN A 42 0.85 1.93 5.14
CA GLN A 42 0.93 1.67 6.58
C GLN A 42 -0.31 0.92 7.08
N LEU A 43 -1.50 1.40 6.71
CA LEU A 43 -2.77 0.75 7.06
C LEU A 43 -2.83 -0.70 6.58
N GLU A 44 -2.39 -0.99 5.36
CA GLU A 44 -2.33 -2.37 4.86
C GLU A 44 -1.38 -3.25 5.69
N ASN A 45 -0.23 -2.75 6.15
CA ASN A 45 0.64 -3.54 7.04
C ASN A 45 -0.01 -3.76 8.43
N GLU A 46 -0.76 -2.78 8.94
CA GLU A 46 -1.53 -2.93 10.17
C GLU A 46 -2.63 -3.99 10.00
N SER A 47 -3.35 -3.96 8.87
CA SER A 47 -4.33 -4.98 8.50
C SER A 47 -3.70 -6.38 8.40
N ALA A 48 -2.50 -6.49 7.83
CA ALA A 48 -1.75 -7.75 7.79
C ALA A 48 -1.43 -8.29 9.19
N ARG A 49 -0.97 -7.44 10.11
CA ARG A 49 -0.72 -7.81 11.52
C ARG A 49 -2.00 -8.25 12.22
N ASN A 50 -3.08 -7.50 12.03
CA ASN A 50 -4.38 -7.84 12.61
C ASN A 50 -4.91 -9.19 12.08
N ALA A 51 -4.70 -9.49 10.80
CA ALA A 51 -5.05 -10.78 10.22
C ALA A 51 -4.22 -11.92 10.83
N GLU A 52 -2.94 -11.69 11.09
CA GLU A 52 -2.07 -12.66 11.77
C GLU A 52 -2.55 -12.97 13.20
N ASP A 53 -2.95 -11.94 13.94
CA ASP A 53 -3.45 -12.10 15.31
C ASP A 53 -4.83 -12.77 15.33
N ARG A 54 -5.72 -12.40 14.40
CA ARG A 54 -7.01 -13.08 14.22
C ARG A 54 -6.81 -14.56 13.92
N ARG A 55 -5.88 -14.91 13.01
CA ARG A 55 -5.52 -16.31 12.71
C ARG A 55 -5.11 -17.07 13.96
N LYS A 56 -4.26 -16.48 14.82
CA LYS A 56 -3.83 -17.12 16.08
C LYS A 56 -5.02 -17.43 16.98
N ILE A 57 -5.95 -16.47 17.15
CA ILE A 57 -7.15 -16.63 17.97
C ILE A 57 -8.07 -17.71 17.40
N GLU A 58 -8.24 -17.74 16.08
CA GLU A 58 -9.10 -18.70 15.38
C GLU A 58 -8.54 -20.11 15.44
N ALA A 59 -7.23 -20.28 15.20
CA ALA A 59 -6.55 -21.56 15.36
C ALA A 59 -6.70 -22.08 16.80
N GLN A 60 -6.47 -21.24 17.83
CA GLN A 60 -6.69 -21.62 19.22
C GLN A 60 -8.14 -22.04 19.51
N ARG A 61 -9.12 -21.34 18.92
CA ARG A 61 -10.54 -21.71 19.06
C ARG A 61 -10.80 -23.09 18.44
N GLN A 62 -10.22 -23.36 17.27
CA GLN A 62 -10.38 -24.64 16.59
C GLN A 62 -9.73 -25.78 17.39
N TYR A 63 -8.55 -25.57 17.97
CA TYR A 63 -7.92 -26.53 18.88
C TYR A 63 -8.81 -26.83 20.10
N ARG A 64 -9.39 -25.81 20.74
CA ARG A 64 -10.32 -26.03 21.87
C ARG A 64 -11.55 -26.85 21.46
N LYS A 65 -12.11 -26.56 20.27
CA LYS A 65 -13.24 -27.32 19.73
C LYS A 65 -12.86 -28.78 19.47
N LEU A 66 -11.70 -29.02 18.88
CA LEU A 66 -11.16 -30.36 18.67
C LEU A 66 -11.01 -31.11 19.99
N SER A 67 -10.40 -30.50 21.01
CA SER A 67 -10.25 -31.12 22.32
C SER A 67 -11.59 -31.43 22.99
N GLN A 68 -12.60 -30.58 22.83
CA GLN A 68 -13.95 -30.85 23.34
C GLN A 68 -14.59 -32.06 22.65
N VAL A 69 -14.47 -32.17 21.32
CA VAL A 69 -14.98 -33.31 20.56
C VAL A 69 -14.27 -34.60 20.95
N GLN A 70 -12.93 -34.57 21.05
CA GLN A 70 -12.14 -35.71 21.50
C GLN A 70 -12.52 -36.14 22.92
N GLY A 71 -12.69 -35.19 23.85
CA GLY A 71 -13.13 -35.50 25.21
C GLY A 71 -14.53 -36.11 25.27
N GLN A 72 -15.47 -35.63 24.44
CA GLN A 72 -16.81 -36.23 24.31
C GLN A 72 -16.75 -37.64 23.73
N GLN A 73 -15.93 -37.88 22.70
CA GLN A 73 -15.71 -39.22 22.14
C GLN A 73 -15.14 -40.16 23.20
N GLN A 74 -14.12 -39.74 23.95
CA GLN A 74 -13.51 -40.52 25.02
C GLN A 74 -14.51 -40.86 26.13
N ALA A 75 -15.30 -39.89 26.60
CA ALA A 75 -16.34 -40.11 27.60
C ALA A 75 -17.42 -41.08 27.08
N ALA A 76 -17.85 -40.95 25.82
CA ALA A 76 -18.81 -41.85 25.21
C ALA A 76 -18.26 -43.27 25.07
N MET A 77 -17.02 -43.45 24.62
CA MET A 77 -16.38 -44.77 24.54
C MET A 77 -16.25 -45.41 25.92
N ALA A 78 -15.82 -44.65 26.93
CA ALA A 78 -15.73 -45.12 28.31
C ALA A 78 -17.10 -45.54 28.88
N ALA A 79 -18.15 -44.74 28.64
CA ALA A 79 -19.51 -45.06 29.09
C ALA A 79 -20.08 -46.32 28.43
N ASN A 80 -19.67 -46.62 27.20
CA ASN A 80 -20.08 -47.83 26.46
C ASN A 80 -19.13 -49.03 26.66
N GLY A 81 -18.11 -48.91 27.51
CA GLY A 81 -17.14 -49.98 27.76
C GLY A 81 -16.27 -50.33 26.55
N ILE A 82 -16.12 -49.42 25.58
CA ILE A 82 -15.32 -49.61 24.38
C ILE A 82 -13.85 -49.35 24.71
N ASP A 83 -12.98 -50.32 24.43
CA ASP A 83 -11.54 -50.12 24.56
C ASP A 83 -11.06 -49.11 23.50
N GLN A 84 -10.41 -48.05 23.97
CA GLN A 84 -9.94 -46.93 23.16
C GLN A 84 -8.64 -47.23 22.42
N GLY A 85 -7.96 -48.33 22.78
CA GLY A 85 -6.64 -48.70 22.25
C GLY A 85 -6.67 -49.52 20.95
N PHE A 86 -7.84 -50.00 20.49
CA PHE A 86 -7.91 -50.89 19.33
C PHE A 86 -9.18 -50.75 18.49
N GLY A 87 -9.16 -51.30 17.27
CA GLY A 87 -10.32 -51.39 16.40
C GLY A 87 -10.85 -50.05 15.88
N SER A 88 -12.16 -49.97 15.63
CA SER A 88 -12.83 -48.79 15.07
C SER A 88 -12.76 -47.55 15.98
N ALA A 89 -12.64 -47.74 17.29
CA ALA A 89 -12.50 -46.66 18.28
C ALA A 89 -11.21 -45.85 18.09
N LEU A 90 -10.08 -46.53 17.88
CA LEU A 90 -8.81 -45.88 17.58
C LEU A 90 -8.83 -45.17 16.23
N GLN A 91 -9.49 -45.77 15.22
CA GLN A 91 -9.62 -45.17 13.89
C GLN A 91 -10.42 -43.85 13.95
N VAL A 92 -11.55 -43.82 14.66
CA VAL A 92 -12.37 -42.61 14.83
C VAL A 92 -11.58 -41.48 15.51
N GLN A 93 -10.77 -41.79 16.53
CA GLN A 93 -9.90 -40.79 17.18
C GLN A 93 -8.84 -40.24 16.22
N ARG A 94 -8.20 -41.10 15.42
CA ARG A 94 -7.21 -40.71 14.41
C ARG A 94 -7.83 -39.85 13.31
N ASP A 95 -9.00 -40.23 12.82
CA ASP A 95 -9.73 -39.47 11.80
C ASP A 95 -10.14 -38.10 12.35
N THR A 96 -10.62 -38.04 13.60
CA THR A 96 -10.94 -36.77 14.28
C THR A 96 -9.71 -35.87 14.42
N ALA A 97 -8.56 -36.43 14.82
CA ALA A 97 -7.31 -35.66 14.89
C ALA A 97 -6.84 -35.18 13.51
N SER A 98 -6.96 -36.02 12.47
CA SER A 98 -6.60 -35.66 11.10
C SER A 98 -7.49 -34.55 10.55
N MET A 99 -8.81 -34.65 10.72
CA MET A 99 -9.74 -33.58 10.34
C MET A 99 -9.43 -32.28 11.10
N GLY A 100 -9.16 -32.37 12.40
CA GLY A 100 -8.77 -31.20 13.19
C GLY A 100 -7.49 -30.53 12.69
N ALA A 101 -6.50 -31.30 12.28
CA ALA A 101 -5.27 -30.78 11.68
C ALA A 101 -5.54 -30.09 10.32
N GLN A 102 -6.41 -30.68 9.49
CA GLN A 102 -6.81 -30.10 8.20
C GLN A 102 -7.60 -28.79 8.37
N ASP A 103 -8.50 -28.71 9.35
CA ASP A 103 -9.24 -27.50 9.67
C ASP A 103 -8.31 -26.37 10.10
N VAL A 104 -7.35 -26.69 10.98
CA VAL A 104 -6.35 -25.71 11.41
C VAL A 104 -5.51 -25.27 10.22
N GLN A 105 -5.00 -26.21 9.40
CA GLN A 105 -4.23 -25.86 8.22
C GLN A 105 -4.99 -24.92 7.27
N SER A 106 -6.29 -25.18 7.07
CA SER A 106 -7.16 -24.32 6.26
C SER A 106 -7.25 -22.89 6.80
N ILE A 107 -7.29 -22.70 8.13
CA ILE A 107 -7.23 -21.37 8.76
C ILE A 107 -5.90 -20.68 8.46
N TYR A 108 -4.78 -21.41 8.50
CA TYR A 108 -3.46 -20.87 8.18
C TYR A 108 -3.35 -20.47 6.70
N ASP A 109 -3.83 -21.31 5.79
CA ASP A 109 -3.75 -21.08 4.35
C ASP A 109 -4.63 -19.88 3.94
N ALA A 110 -5.86 -19.80 4.45
CA ALA A 110 -6.75 -18.67 4.20
C ALA A 110 -6.15 -17.35 4.70
N SER A 111 -5.61 -17.36 5.93
CA SER A 111 -4.96 -16.17 6.49
C SER A 111 -3.67 -15.80 5.74
N ALA A 112 -2.88 -16.78 5.28
CA ALA A 112 -1.68 -16.52 4.50
C ALA A 112 -2.01 -15.84 3.16
N GLN A 113 -3.10 -16.26 2.50
CA GLN A 113 -3.58 -15.60 1.28
C GLN A 113 -4.03 -14.16 1.56
N GLU A 114 -4.74 -13.93 2.65
CA GLU A 114 -5.21 -12.60 3.07
C GLU A 114 -4.02 -11.66 3.37
N ILE A 115 -3.06 -12.11 4.20
CA ILE A 115 -1.84 -11.37 4.54
C ILE A 115 -1.06 -11.02 3.26
N ARG A 116 -0.90 -11.98 2.35
CA ARG A 116 -0.23 -11.74 1.06
C ARG A 116 -0.94 -10.66 0.25
N GLY A 117 -2.28 -10.60 0.29
CA GLY A 117 -3.06 -9.54 -0.35
C GLY A 117 -2.72 -8.16 0.20
N PHE A 118 -2.69 -8.03 1.53
CA PHE A 118 -2.29 -6.79 2.20
C PHE A 118 -0.84 -6.38 1.87
N ASP A 119 0.10 -7.33 1.86
CA ASP A 119 1.50 -7.07 1.52
C ASP A 119 1.69 -6.57 0.08
N ILE A 120 0.93 -7.16 -0.86
CA ILE A 120 0.89 -6.71 -2.26
C ILE A 120 0.34 -5.30 -2.35
N ASN A 121 -0.78 -5.02 -1.69
CA ASN A 121 -1.39 -3.69 -1.67
C ASN A 121 -0.45 -2.65 -1.06
N ALA A 122 0.18 -2.97 0.08
CA ALA A 122 1.18 -2.12 0.72
C ALA A 122 2.34 -1.80 -0.23
N SER A 123 2.84 -2.81 -0.95
CA SER A 123 3.90 -2.65 -1.94
C SER A 123 3.47 -1.77 -3.12
N ASN A 124 2.25 -1.96 -3.62
CA ASN A 124 1.66 -1.12 -4.67
C ASN A 124 1.53 0.34 -4.22
N TYR A 125 1.08 0.59 -2.99
CA TYR A 125 0.99 1.93 -2.43
C TYR A 125 2.35 2.58 -2.24
N ARG A 126 3.37 1.84 -1.78
CA ARG A 126 4.76 2.34 -1.72
C ARG A 126 5.29 2.71 -3.10
N ALA A 127 5.00 1.90 -4.12
CA ALA A 127 5.35 2.20 -5.50
C ALA A 127 4.65 3.48 -6.00
N LYS A 128 3.35 3.63 -5.73
CA LYS A 128 2.59 4.86 -6.02
C LYS A 128 3.22 6.09 -5.33
N ALA A 129 3.60 5.96 -4.06
CA ALA A 129 4.24 7.04 -3.31
C ALA A 129 5.59 7.46 -3.94
N ARG A 130 6.41 6.48 -4.37
CA ARG A 130 7.66 6.76 -5.09
C ARG A 130 7.39 7.45 -6.43
N GLY A 131 6.42 6.96 -7.20
CA GLY A 131 6.02 7.57 -8.47
C GLY A 131 5.57 9.02 -8.31
N ALA A 132 4.70 9.29 -7.34
CA ALA A 132 4.23 10.64 -7.04
C ALA A 132 5.36 11.58 -6.59
N ARG A 133 6.34 11.09 -5.81
CA ARG A 133 7.57 11.85 -5.49
C ARG A 133 8.39 12.17 -6.74
N MET A 134 8.54 11.22 -7.66
CA MET A 134 9.24 11.45 -8.93
C MET A 134 8.51 12.47 -9.79
N GLN A 135 7.19 12.41 -9.86
CA GLN A 135 6.37 13.42 -10.55
C GLN A 135 6.55 14.80 -9.93
N ALA A 136 6.58 14.89 -8.60
CA ALA A 136 6.85 16.16 -7.93
C ALA A 136 8.20 16.75 -8.33
N THR A 137 9.25 15.92 -8.32
CA THR A 137 10.58 16.35 -8.76
C THR A 137 10.59 16.75 -10.23
N GLY A 138 9.92 15.97 -11.10
CA GLY A 138 9.79 16.28 -12.53
C GLY A 138 9.06 17.60 -12.79
N ALA A 139 7.99 17.89 -12.03
CA ALA A 139 7.27 19.15 -12.11
C ALA A 139 8.15 20.34 -11.75
N LEU A 140 8.97 20.22 -10.70
CA LEU A 140 9.93 21.26 -10.31
C LEU A 140 11.01 21.47 -11.37
N VAL A 141 11.59 20.38 -11.89
CA VAL A 141 12.61 20.45 -12.95
C VAL A 141 12.04 21.08 -14.22
N LYS A 142 10.85 20.65 -14.65
CA LYS A 142 10.15 21.25 -15.79
C LYS A 142 9.88 22.73 -15.54
N GLY A 143 9.36 23.09 -14.38
CA GLY A 143 9.15 24.49 -14.01
C GLY A 143 10.42 25.33 -14.09
N ALA A 144 11.55 24.80 -13.60
CA ALA A 144 12.84 25.48 -13.69
C ALA A 144 13.32 25.65 -15.14
N LEU A 145 13.14 24.62 -15.98
CA LEU A 145 13.46 24.68 -17.41
C LEU A 145 12.56 25.66 -18.18
N ASP A 146 11.27 25.69 -17.88
CA ASP A 146 10.29 26.59 -18.49
C ASP A 146 10.60 28.05 -18.11
N VAL A 147 10.96 28.31 -16.84
CA VAL A 147 11.44 29.63 -16.39
C VAL A 147 12.74 30.02 -17.11
N GLY A 148 13.73 29.11 -17.15
CA GLY A 148 15.02 29.36 -17.81
C GLY A 148 14.88 29.64 -19.31
N SER A 149 14.06 28.86 -20.02
CA SER A 149 13.79 29.05 -21.44
C SER A 149 12.99 30.33 -21.72
N THR A 150 12.07 30.72 -20.85
CA THR A 150 11.34 31.99 -20.94
C THR A 150 12.28 33.18 -20.77
N VAL A 151 13.20 33.13 -19.81
CA VAL A 151 14.21 34.18 -19.59
C VAL A 151 15.18 34.27 -20.78
N LEU A 152 15.69 33.14 -21.29
CA LEU A 152 16.54 33.09 -22.48
C LEU A 152 15.84 33.63 -23.73
N GLY A 153 14.59 33.23 -23.96
CA GLY A 153 13.77 33.71 -25.07
C GLY A 153 13.48 35.21 -24.99
N GLY A 154 13.22 35.72 -23.77
CA GLY A 154 13.09 37.15 -23.52
C GLY A 154 14.38 37.92 -23.81
N ALA A 155 15.52 37.40 -23.36
CA ALA A 155 16.83 38.00 -23.59
C ALA A 155 17.23 38.05 -25.08
N GLN A 156 16.96 36.98 -25.85
CA GLN A 156 17.18 36.97 -27.30
C GLN A 156 16.30 37.98 -28.06
N ARG A 157 15.03 38.12 -27.65
CA ARG A 157 14.12 39.13 -28.24
C ARG A 157 14.58 40.55 -27.92
N TYR A 158 15.03 40.79 -26.69
CA TYR A 158 15.61 42.08 -26.29
C TYR A 158 16.91 42.41 -27.05
N ALA A 159 17.81 41.43 -27.19
CA ALA A 159 19.05 41.61 -27.96
C ALA A 159 18.78 41.93 -29.44
N LYS A 160 17.79 41.27 -30.07
CA LYS A 160 17.35 41.60 -31.43
C LYS A 160 16.75 42.99 -31.55
N TYR A 161 15.95 43.43 -30.56
CA TYR A 161 15.38 44.78 -30.53
C TYR A 161 16.45 45.86 -30.42
N LYS A 162 17.51 45.65 -29.62
CA LYS A 162 18.62 46.61 -29.47
C LYS A 162 19.55 46.66 -30.69
N ALA A 163 19.58 45.60 -31.50
CA ALA A 163 20.38 45.51 -32.72
C ALA A 163 19.67 46.02 -33.98
N SER A 164 18.39 46.40 -33.86
CA SER A 164 17.58 47.03 -34.92
C SER A 164 17.58 48.55 -34.74
#